data_AF-A0A955LZB9-F1
#
_entry.id   AF-A0A955LZB9-F1
#
_cell.length_a   1.000
_cell.length_b   1.000
_cell.length_c   1.000
_cell.angle_alpha   90.00
_cell.angle_beta   90.00
_cell.angle_gamma   90.00
#
_symmetry.space_group_name_H-M   'P 1'
#
loop_
_entity.id
_entity.type
_entity.pdbx_description
1 polymer ?
#
loop_
_entity_poly.entity_id
_entity_poly.type
_entity_poly.pdbx_seq_one_letter_code
_entity_poly.pdbx_strand_id
1 'polypeptide(L)' 'MKNLDEAIAQIRKAFSQVLVKDIYSSPVVTIKQNSPFHVVEHMFRENRIKHLPVVDENNHLAGLITMADLHRIIPPKRDI' A
#
# COMPACT_ATOMS: atom_id res chain seq x y z
N MET A 1 -25.59 2.94 -29.40
CA MET A 1 -24.20 2.87 -28.88
C MET A 1 -24.12 3.89 -27.75
N LYS A 2 -23.95 3.48 -26.48
CA LYS A 2 -23.77 4.45 -25.39
C LYS A 2 -22.52 5.26 -25.71
N ASN A 3 -22.60 6.59 -25.68
CA ASN A 3 -21.44 7.45 -25.96
C ASN A 3 -20.44 7.37 -24.78
N LEU A 4 -19.18 7.67 -25.05
CA LEU A 4 -18.11 7.60 -24.04
C LEU A 4 -18.36 8.58 -22.87
N ASP A 5 -18.97 9.72 -23.14
CA ASP A 5 -19.26 10.76 -22.15
C ASP A 5 -20.28 10.33 -21.10
N GLU A 6 -21.34 9.63 -21.51
CA GLU A 6 -22.36 9.04 -20.63
C GLU A 6 -21.76 7.99 -19.71
N ALA A 7 -20.87 7.13 -20.25
CA ALA A 7 -20.16 6.14 -19.44
C ALA A 7 -19.26 6.80 -18.39
N ILE A 8 -18.52 7.84 -18.76
CA ILE A 8 -17.68 8.62 -17.85
C ILE A 8 -18.52 9.31 -16.76
N ALA A 9 -19.63 9.94 -17.13
CA ALA A 9 -20.53 10.60 -16.18
C ALA A 9 -21.11 9.61 -15.15
N GLN A 10 -21.48 8.42 -15.61
CA GLN A 10 -22.03 7.38 -14.74
C GLN A 10 -20.98 6.83 -13.76
N ILE A 11 -19.73 6.63 -14.20
CA ILE A 11 -18.61 6.22 -13.32
C ILE A 11 -18.33 7.30 -12.26
N ARG A 12 -18.26 8.58 -12.67
CA ARG A 12 -18.03 9.70 -11.74
C ARG A 12 -19.12 9.78 -10.67
N LYS A 13 -20.38 9.63 -11.08
CA LYS A 13 -21.52 9.61 -10.14
C LYS A 13 -21.40 8.46 -9.16
N ALA A 14 -21.07 7.25 -9.62
CA ALA A 14 -20.86 6.10 -8.75
C ALA A 14 -19.72 6.34 -7.75
N PHE A 15 -18.58 6.87 -8.19
CA PHE A 15 -17.42 7.12 -7.32
C PHE A 15 -17.67 8.25 -6.32
N SER A 16 -18.52 9.23 -6.64
CA SER A 16 -18.88 10.32 -5.71
C SER A 16 -19.68 9.88 -4.49
N GLN A 17 -20.24 8.67 -4.50
CA GLN A 17 -21.06 8.14 -3.42
C GLN A 17 -20.32 7.15 -2.51
N VAL A 18 -19.16 6.64 -2.94
CA VAL A 18 -18.35 5.69 -2.15
C VAL A 18 -17.42 6.47 -1.23
N LEU A 19 -17.47 6.20 0.07
CA LEU A 19 -16.55 6.80 1.02
C LEU A 19 -15.30 5.95 1.16
N VAL A 20 -14.16 6.57 1.47
CA VAL A 20 -12.89 5.84 1.72
C VAL A 20 -13.05 4.79 2.82
N LYS A 21 -13.90 5.05 3.82
CA LYS A 21 -14.20 4.09 4.89
C LYS A 21 -14.89 2.81 4.44
N ASP A 22 -15.52 2.84 3.27
CA ASP A 22 -16.22 1.70 2.71
C ASP A 22 -15.24 0.74 2.00
N ILE A 23 -14.00 1.19 1.76
CA ILE A 23 -12.99 0.44 0.97
C ILE A 23 -11.64 0.27 1.66
N TYR A 24 -11.37 0.93 2.79
CA TYR A 24 -10.10 0.73 3.50
C TYR A 24 -10.03 -0.65 4.16
N SER A 25 -8.82 -1.13 4.46
CA SER A 25 -8.59 -2.33 5.25
C SER A 25 -8.26 -1.99 6.72
N SER A 26 -8.83 -2.73 7.66
CA SER A 26 -8.56 -2.62 9.10
C SER A 26 -8.68 -4.00 9.79
N PRO A 27 -7.83 -4.33 10.77
CA PRO A 27 -6.70 -3.52 11.25
C PRO A 27 -5.60 -3.39 10.19
N VAL A 28 -4.95 -2.23 10.15
CA VAL A 28 -3.85 -1.99 9.23
C VAL A 28 -2.59 -2.67 9.77
N VAL A 29 -1.92 -3.44 8.91
CA VAL A 29 -0.61 -4.02 9.22
C VAL A 29 0.41 -2.89 9.21
N THR A 30 1.18 -2.73 10.28
CA THR A 30 2.21 -1.69 10.41
C THR A 30 3.54 -2.28 10.86
N ILE A 31 4.61 -1.51 10.71
CA ILE A 31 5.94 -1.85 11.23
C ILE A 31 6.51 -0.68 12.03
N LYS A 32 7.30 -0.97 13.06
CA LYS A 32 7.99 0.07 13.84
C LYS A 32 9.16 0.64 13.04
N GLN A 33 9.39 1.94 13.13
CA GLN A 33 10.49 2.61 12.41
C GLN A 33 11.89 2.06 12.74
N ASN A 34 12.05 1.45 13.92
CA ASN A 34 13.30 0.85 14.38
C ASN A 34 13.39 -0.67 14.09
N SER A 35 12.44 -1.24 13.35
CA SER A 35 12.47 -2.67 12.99
C SER A 35 13.56 -2.98 11.96
N PRO A 36 14.22 -4.15 12.06
CA PRO A 36 15.20 -4.56 11.05
C PRO A 36 14.59 -4.71 9.66
N PHE A 37 15.34 -4.34 8.63
CA PHE A 37 14.86 -4.34 7.23
C PHE A 37 14.39 -5.72 6.74
N HIS A 38 15.02 -6.82 7.16
CA HIS A 38 14.61 -8.18 6.76
C HIS A 38 13.16 -8.54 7.17
N VAL A 39 12.63 -7.87 8.20
CA VAL A 39 11.24 -8.04 8.65
C VAL A 39 10.27 -7.49 7.60
N VAL A 40 10.64 -6.45 6.86
CA VAL A 40 9.80 -5.83 5.82
C VAL A 40 9.46 -6.83 4.72
N GLU A 41 10.45 -7.56 4.21
CA GLU A 41 10.26 -8.57 3.15
C GLU A 41 9.33 -9.70 3.62
N HIS A 42 9.54 -10.18 4.84
CA HIS A 42 8.68 -11.18 5.47
C HIS A 42 7.24 -10.65 5.61
N MET A 43 7.07 -9.43 6.11
CA MET A 43 5.75 -8.81 6.29
C MET A 43 4.99 -8.67 4.97
N PHE A 44 5.66 -8.29 3.87
CA PHE A 44 5.00 -8.22 2.57
C PHE A 44 4.53 -9.59 2.08
N ARG A 45 5.37 -10.62 2.22
CA ARG A 45 5.05 -12.00 1.79
C ARG A 45 3.91 -12.61 2.62
N GLU A 46 4.03 -12.59 3.94
CA GLU A 46 3.06 -13.25 4.82
C GLU A 46 1.70 -12.56 4.80
N ASN A 47 1.67 -11.23 4.81
CA ASN A 47 0.41 -10.47 4.81
C ASN A 47 -0.17 -10.25 3.40
N ARG A 48 0.55 -10.66 2.35
CA ARG A 48 0.16 -10.45 0.93
C ARG A 48 -0.13 -8.98 0.60
N ILE A 49 0.61 -8.07 1.23
CA ILE A 49 0.48 -6.63 1.03
C ILE A 49 1.64 -6.09 0.18
N LYS A 50 1.49 -4.86 -0.32
CA LYS A 50 2.53 -4.16 -1.10
C LYS A 50 2.85 -2.76 -0.57
N HIS A 51 2.11 -2.34 0.45
CA HIS A 51 2.25 -1.06 1.13
C HIS A 51 2.24 -1.35 2.63
N LEU A 52 3.26 -0.87 3.35
CA LEU A 52 3.46 -1.12 4.76
C LEU A 52 3.68 0.21 5.47
N PRO A 53 2.66 0.76 6.15
CA PRO A 53 2.81 1.95 6.97
C PRO A 53 3.84 1.73 8.07
N VAL A 54 4.73 2.71 8.23
CA VAL A 54 5.74 2.75 9.28
C VAL A 54 5.23 3.65 10.40
N VAL A 55 5.30 3.17 11.64
CA VAL A 55 4.89 3.92 12.82
C VAL A 55 6.04 4.15 13.79
N ASP A 56 5.97 5.24 14.54
CA ASP A 56 6.89 5.54 15.64
C ASP A 56 6.61 4.66 16.89
N GLU A 57 7.35 4.89 17.97
CA GLU A 57 7.16 4.16 19.23
C GLU A 57 5.75 4.37 19.83
N ASN A 58 5.15 5.55 19.61
CA ASN A 58 3.82 5.93 20.09
C ASN A 58 2.67 5.50 19.15
N ASN A 59 2.96 4.75 18.09
CA ASN A 59 2.02 4.33 17.03
C ASN A 59 1.49 5.46 16.14
N HIS A 60 2.19 6.60 16.07
CA HIS A 60 1.90 7.61 15.06
C HIS A 60 2.53 7.24 13.73
N LEU A 61 1.85 7.58 12.63
CA LEU A 61 2.38 7.36 11.27
C LEU A 61 3.67 8.17 11.07
N ALA A 62 4.77 7.46 10.81
CA ALA A 62 6.07 8.04 10.53
C ALA A 62 6.44 7.98 9.03
N GLY A 63 5.84 7.07 8.26
CA GLY A 63 6.11 6.94 6.83
C GLY A 63 5.39 5.77 6.16
N LEU A 64 5.78 5.46 4.93
CA LEU A 64 5.25 4.36 4.13
C LEU A 64 6.38 3.67 3.37
N ILE A 65 6.48 2.35 3.50
CA ILE A 65 7.36 1.52 2.65
C ILE A 65 6.49 0.80 1.62
N THR A 66 6.94 0.78 0.37
CA THR A 66 6.33 0.01 -0.70
C THR A 66 7.22 -1.17 -1.08
N MET A 67 6.63 -2.18 -1.72
CA MET A 67 7.41 -3.29 -2.30
C MET A 67 8.49 -2.78 -3.27
N ALA A 68 8.22 -1.69 -4.00
CA ALA A 68 9.18 -1.09 -4.94
C ALA A 68 10.43 -0.51 -4.24
N ASP A 69 10.30 -0.07 -2.97
CA ASP A 69 11.44 0.45 -2.21
C ASP A 69 12.45 -0.66 -1.87
N LEU A 70 12.01 -1.92 -1.70
CA LEU A 70 12.93 -3.04 -1.48
C LEU A 70 13.88 -3.24 -2.66
N HIS A 71 13.39 -3.07 -3.88
CA HIS A 71 14.20 -3.24 -5.09
C HIS A 71 15.28 -2.15 -5.23
N ARG A 72 15.14 -1.02 -4.52
CA ARG A 72 16.16 0.04 -4.50
C ARG A 72 17.27 -0.23 -3.51
N ILE A 73 16.95 -0.93 -2.42
CA ILE A 73 17.88 -1.21 -1.31
C ILE A 73 18.66 -2.50 -1.59
N ILE A 74 18.00 -3.50 -2.18
CA ILE A 74 18.63 -4.76 -2.57
C ILE A 74 19.00 -4.63 -4.07
N PRO A 75 20.28 -4.46 -4.43
CA PRO A 75 20.67 -4.52 -5.83
C PRO A 75 20.23 -5.88 -6.40
N PRO A 76 19.70 -5.93 -7.63
CA PRO A 76 19.28 -7.20 -8.23
C PRO A 76 20.46 -8.16 -8.17
N LYS A 77 20.22 -9.39 -7.70
CA LYS A 77 21.19 -10.47 -7.89
C LYS A 77 21.48 -10.52 -9.39
N ARG A 78 22.71 -10.14 -9.77
CA ARG A 78 23.23 -10.52 -11.07
C ARG A 78 23.44 -12.02 -10.97
N ASP A 79 22.59 -12.79 -11.63
CA ASP A 79 22.89 -14.18 -11.91
C ASP A 79 24.11 -14.15 -12.85
N ILE A 80 25.28 -14.48 -12.30
CA ILE A 80 26.52 -14.76 -13.02
C ILE A 80 26.71 -16.27 -13.01
#